data_AF-A0A8H3WK18-F1
#
_entry.id   AF-A0A8H3WK18-F1
#
_cell.length_a   1.000
_cell.length_b   1.000
_cell.length_c   1.000
_cell.angle_alpha   90.00
_cell.angle_beta   90.00
_cell.angle_gamma   90.00
#
_symmetry.space_group_name_H-M   'P 1'
#
loop_
_entity.id
_entity.type
_entity.pdbx_description
1 polymer ?
#
loop_
_entity_poly.entity_id
_entity_poly.type
_entity_poly.pdbx_seq_one_letter_code
_entity_poly.pdbx_strand_id
1 'polypeptide(L)'
;MTAKTFCAHPKTDVSTGETLGFGMEAAGLGSNDLAYYRFSKEGKLLDECWIKTPVVTWTHDMAATDNYVIFGMTPHEFDFKHMKEANGTHFRRNPFLTY
;
A
#
# COMPACT_ATOMS: atom_id res chain seq x y z
N MET A 1 6.87 11.33 7.46
CA MET A 1 5.77 10.81 6.62
C MET A 1 4.49 11.46 7.09
N THR A 2 3.57 11.76 6.17
CA THR A 2 2.28 12.38 6.50
C THR A 2 1.10 11.40 6.44
N ALA A 3 1.26 10.29 5.72
CA ALA A 3 0.29 9.21 5.65
C ALA A 3 0.09 8.47 6.99
N LYS A 4 -1.08 7.82 7.12
CA LYS A 4 -1.52 7.13 8.34
C LYS A 4 -1.01 5.69 8.46
N THR A 5 -0.48 5.11 7.39
CA THR A 5 -0.11 3.70 7.32
C THR A 5 1.28 3.50 6.71
N PHE A 6 1.90 2.38 7.04
CA PHE A 6 3.17 1.92 6.49
C PHE A 6 3.16 0.41 6.29
N CYS A 7 3.86 -0.10 5.29
CA CYS A 7 3.87 -1.51 4.92
C CYS A 7 4.70 -2.33 5.91
N ALA A 8 4.27 -3.58 6.14
CA ALA A 8 5.06 -4.56 6.90
C ALA A 8 6.16 -5.22 6.06
N HIS A 9 6.17 -5.00 4.74
CA HIS A 9 7.11 -5.59 3.79
C HIS A 9 7.99 -4.52 3.10
N PRO A 10 8.77 -3.72 3.84
CA PRO A 10 9.71 -2.80 3.22
C PRO A 10 10.79 -3.56 2.44
N LYS A 11 11.44 -2.87 1.50
CA LYS A 11 12.53 -3.42 0.68
C LYS A 11 13.76 -2.56 0.87
N THR A 12 14.93 -3.17 1.00
CA THR A 12 16.20 -2.44 1.02
C THR A 12 16.83 -2.54 -0.36
N ASP A 13 17.11 -1.40 -0.97
CA ASP A 13 17.95 -1.34 -2.17
C ASP A 13 19.40 -1.62 -1.76
N VAL A 14 19.94 -2.73 -2.25
CA VAL A 14 21.30 -3.20 -1.92
C VAL A 14 22.39 -2.31 -2.49
N SER A 15 22.10 -1.52 -3.53
CA SER A 15 23.09 -0.65 -4.19
C SER A 15 23.27 0.68 -3.44
N THR A 16 22.19 1.23 -2.90
CA THR A 16 22.18 2.54 -2.23
C THR A 16 22.06 2.44 -0.71
N GLY A 17 21.55 1.32 -0.19
CA GLY A 17 21.15 1.15 1.20
C GLY A 17 19.82 1.83 1.54
N GLU A 18 19.09 2.36 0.56
CA GLU A 18 17.81 3.00 0.78
C GLU A 18 16.74 1.99 1.17
N THR A 19 15.80 2.42 2.02
CA THR A 19 14.61 1.63 2.35
C THR A 19 13.42 2.17 1.56
N LEU A 20 12.82 1.30 0.76
CA LEU A 20 11.62 1.53 0.00
C LEU A 20 10.44 0.98 0.79
N GLY A 21 9.36 1.74 0.88
CA GLY A 21 8.13 1.30 1.53
C GLY A 21 6.90 1.94 0.90
N PHE A 22 5.73 1.53 1.36
CA PHE A 22 4.48 2.16 0.95
C PHE A 22 3.44 2.08 2.06
N GLY A 23 2.31 2.75 1.92
CA GLY A 23 1.14 2.64 2.78
C GLY A 23 -0.10 2.58 1.91
N MET A 24 -0.96 1.60 2.14
CA MET A 24 -2.30 1.52 1.56
C MET A 24 -3.32 2.17 2.51
N GLU A 25 -4.48 2.60 2.00
CA GLU A 25 -5.44 3.39 2.78
C GLU A 25 -4.74 4.58 3.46
N ALA A 26 -3.81 5.22 2.74
CA ALA A 26 -2.80 6.13 3.29
C ALA A 26 -3.40 7.39 3.92
N ALA A 27 -4.55 7.86 3.41
CA ALA A 27 -5.29 8.99 3.99
C ALA A 27 -6.24 8.55 5.14
N GLY A 28 -6.41 7.24 5.34
CA GLY A 28 -7.27 6.62 6.34
C GLY A 28 -8.16 5.54 5.76
N LEU A 29 -8.97 4.95 6.65
CA LEU A 29 -9.84 3.83 6.40
C LEU A 29 -10.66 4.00 5.11
N GLY A 30 -10.54 3.06 4.18
CA GLY A 30 -11.26 3.02 2.92
C GLY A 30 -10.81 4.02 1.87
N SER A 31 -9.74 4.79 2.10
CA SER A 31 -9.21 5.69 1.08
C SER A 31 -8.53 4.92 -0.04
N ASN A 32 -8.67 5.40 -1.28
CA ASN A 32 -7.95 4.88 -2.44
C ASN A 32 -6.56 5.51 -2.60
N ASP A 33 -6.03 6.11 -1.54
CA ASP A 33 -4.71 6.70 -1.49
C ASP A 33 -3.67 5.62 -1.13
N LEU A 34 -2.66 5.49 -1.99
CA LEU A 34 -1.43 4.76 -1.72
C LEU A 34 -0.29 5.78 -1.65
N ALA A 35 0.52 5.71 -0.60
CA ALA A 35 1.70 6.56 -0.45
C ALA A 35 2.96 5.70 -0.55
N TYR A 36 3.86 6.01 -1.48
CA TYR A 36 5.18 5.39 -1.61
C TYR A 36 6.23 6.23 -0.91
N TYR A 37 7.22 5.58 -0.29
CA TYR A 37 8.26 6.23 0.48
C TYR A 37 9.65 5.72 0.10
N ARG A 38 10.62 6.63 0.16
CA ARG A 38 12.05 6.32 0.12
C ARG A 38 12.75 6.90 1.33
N PHE A 39 13.52 6.09 2.04
CA PHE A 39 14.37 6.52 3.14
C PHE A 39 15.84 6.29 2.79
N SER A 40 16.72 7.20 3.20
CA SER A 40 18.16 6.97 3.15
C SER A 40 18.55 5.83 4.08
N LYS A 41 19.78 5.32 3.92
CA LYS A 41 20.36 4.30 4.83
C LYS A 41 20.45 4.76 6.29
N GLU A 42 20.45 6.08 6.55
CA GLU A 42 20.40 6.68 7.90
C GLU A 42 18.96 6.89 8.42
N GLY A 43 17.93 6.48 7.67
CA GLY A 43 16.53 6.61 8.06
C GLY A 43 15.90 7.97 7.77
N LYS A 44 16.55 8.85 6.99
CA LYS A 44 15.95 10.13 6.57
C LYS A 44 14.96 9.90 5.44
N LEU A 45 13.74 10.44 5.57
CA LEU A 45 12.77 10.46 4.47
C LEU A 45 13.32 11.32 3.30
N LEU A 46 13.47 10.69 2.14
CA LEU A 46 13.94 11.31 0.91
C LEU A 46 12.77 11.70 0.00
N ASP A 47 11.75 10.85 -0.09
CA ASP A 47 10.60 11.06 -0.96
C ASP A 47 9.32 10.45 -0.36
N GLU A 48 8.19 11.10 -0.64
CA GLU A 48 6.83 10.68 -0.30
C GLU A 48 5.90 10.98 -1.49
N CYS A 49 5.54 9.96 -2.25
CA CYS A 49 4.71 10.09 -3.45
C CYS A 49 3.31 9.52 -3.21
N TRP A 50 2.27 10.31 -3.49
CA TRP A 50 0.87 9.90 -3.31
C TRP A 50 0.24 9.51 -4.64
N ILE A 51 -0.40 8.35 -4.66
CA ILE A 51 -0.97 7.70 -5.85
C ILE A 51 -2.43 7.34 -5.57
N LYS A 52 -3.31 7.60 -6.54
CA LYS A 52 -4.69 7.11 -6.50
C LYS A 52 -4.76 5.71 -7.11
N THR A 53 -5.18 4.74 -6.32
CA THR A 53 -5.49 3.38 -6.78
C THR A 53 -6.86 3.35 -7.46
N PRO A 54 -7.05 2.50 -8.49
CA PRO A 54 -8.33 2.41 -9.20
C PRO A 54 -9.44 1.84 -8.30
N VAL A 55 -9.08 0.96 -7.37
CA VAL A 55 -9.95 0.32 -6.40
C VAL A 55 -9.21 0.16 -5.07
N VAL A 56 -9.93 0.13 -3.95
CA VAL A 56 -9.35 -0.12 -2.63
C VAL A 56 -9.29 -1.62 -2.39
N THR A 57 -8.09 -2.18 -2.54
CA THR A 57 -7.84 -3.60 -2.34
C THR A 57 -6.75 -3.85 -1.33
N TRP A 58 -6.69 -5.09 -0.84
CA TRP A 58 -5.55 -5.54 -0.07
C TRP A 58 -4.29 -5.63 -0.94
N THR A 59 -3.42 -4.64 -0.77
CA THR A 59 -2.08 -4.57 -1.36
C THR A 59 -1.07 -4.84 -0.26
N HIS A 60 -0.78 -6.11 -0.04
CA HIS A 60 0.02 -6.54 1.11
C HIS A 60 1.52 -6.29 0.92
N ASP A 61 2.01 -6.57 -0.28
CA ASP A 61 3.42 -6.54 -0.62
C ASP A 61 3.64 -5.76 -1.93
N MET A 62 4.90 -5.41 -2.18
CA MET A 62 5.38 -4.78 -3.38
C MET A 62 6.64 -5.46 -3.89
N ALA A 63 6.88 -5.36 -5.19
CA ALA A 63 8.18 -5.65 -5.79
C ALA A 63 8.87 -4.33 -6.15
N ALA A 64 10.19 -4.29 -5.99
CA ALA A 64 11.02 -3.17 -6.41
C ALA A 64 12.13 -3.68 -7.34
N THR A 65 12.41 -2.89 -8.36
CA THR A 65 13.47 -3.09 -9.35
C THR A 65 14.26 -1.78 -9.46
N ASP A 66 15.32 -1.76 -10.25
CA ASP A 66 16.16 -0.57 -10.44
C ASP A 66 15.37 0.69 -10.85
N ASN A 67 14.27 0.52 -11.61
CA ASN A 67 13.52 1.64 -12.18
C ASN A 67 12.03 1.64 -11.87
N TYR A 68 11.50 0.57 -11.27
CA TYR A 68 10.06 0.40 -11.07
C TYR A 68 9.74 -0.17 -9.70
N VAL A 69 8.62 0.29 -9.15
CA VAL A 69 7.93 -0.33 -8.02
C VAL A 69 6.59 -0.85 -8.52
N ILE A 70 6.26 -2.08 -8.14
CA ILE A 70 5.05 -2.79 -8.56
C ILE A 70 4.24 -3.12 -7.31
N PHE A 71 2.99 -2.68 -7.27
CA PHE A 71 2.05 -2.92 -6.18
C PHE A 71 1.11 -4.07 -6.54
N GLY A 72 1.18 -5.18 -5.80
CA GLY A 72 0.34 -6.35 -6.04
C GLY A 72 -1.07 -6.16 -5.46
N MET A 73 -2.01 -5.69 -6.28
CA MET A 73 -3.41 -5.53 -5.88
C MET A 73 -4.15 -6.88 -5.97
N THR A 74 -4.45 -7.48 -4.83
CA THR A 74 -5.13 -8.78 -4.77
C THR A 74 -6.66 -8.62 -4.89
N PRO A 75 -7.42 -9.66 -5.29
CA PRO A 75 -8.88 -9.60 -5.40
C PRO A 75 -9.58 -9.64 -4.02
N HIS A 76 -9.12 -8.80 -3.08
CA HIS A 76 -9.71 -8.61 -1.77
C HIS A 76 -10.09 -7.14 -1.64
N GLU A 77 -11.37 -6.83 -1.84
CA GLU A 77 -11.88 -5.46 -1.88
C GLU A 77 -12.24 -4.97 -0.48
N PHE A 78 -12.14 -3.66 -0.30
CA PHE A 78 -12.77 -2.98 0.82
C PHE A 78 -14.25 -2.71 0.50
N ASP A 79 -15.14 -3.24 1.33
CA ASP A 79 -16.57 -2.90 1.30
C ASP A 79 -16.98 -2.42 2.70
N PHE A 80 -17.24 -1.11 2.81
CA PHE A 80 -17.59 -0.49 4.08
C PHE A 80 -18.92 -0.99 4.66
N LYS A 81 -19.86 -1.40 3.82
CA LYS A 81 -21.13 -1.99 4.28
C LYS A 81 -20.86 -3.37 4.87
N HIS A 82 -20.10 -4.21 4.17
CA HIS A 82 -19.68 -5.53 4.65
C HIS A 82 -18.91 -5.44 5.97
N MET A 83 -17.93 -4.55 6.06
CA MET A 83 -17.12 -4.35 7.27
C MET A 83 -17.96 -4.01 8.53
N LYS A 84 -19.11 -3.34 8.35
CA LYS A 84 -20.00 -2.97 9.46
C LYS A 84 -20.93 -4.10 9.93
N GLU A 85 -21.03 -5.19 9.18
CA GLU A 85 -21.81 -6.35 9.59
C GLU A 85 -21.18 -7.01 10.82
N ALA A 86 -21.97 -7.75 11.62
CA ALA A 86 -21.50 -8.32 12.88
C ALA A 86 -20.27 -9.24 12.73
N ASN A 87 -20.13 -9.90 11.57
CA ASN A 87 -18.98 -10.73 11.20
C ASN A 87 -18.28 -10.20 9.94
N GLY A 88 -18.42 -8.90 9.68
CA GLY A 88 -17.77 -8.21 8.58
C GLY A 88 -16.25 -8.25 8.71
N THR A 89 -15.57 -8.59 7.62
CA THR A 89 -14.11 -8.48 7.54
C THR A 89 -13.73 -7.16 6.91
N HIS A 90 -12.55 -6.62 7.27
CA HIS A 90 -12.06 -5.37 6.67
C HIS A 90 -11.89 -5.49 5.15
N PHE A 91 -11.29 -6.60 4.70
CA PHE A 91 -11.25 -7.00 3.29
C PHE A 91 -12.05 -8.28 3.09
N ARG A 92 -12.78 -8.36 1.97
CA ARG A 92 -13.43 -9.60 1.53
C ARG A 92 -12.93 -9.99 0.15
N ARG A 93 -12.78 -11.30 -0.09
CA ARG A 93 -12.42 -11.79 -1.42
C ARG A 93 -13.56 -11.53 -2.41
N ASN A 94 -13.27 -10.86 -3.52
CA ASN A 94 -14.18 -10.66 -4.64
C ASN A 94 -13.55 -11.22 -5.92
N PRO A 95 -13.90 -12.44 -6.37
CA PRO A 95 -13.32 -13.06 -7.56
C PRO A 95 -13.78 -12.40 -8.87
N PHE A 96 -14.79 -11.52 -8.81
CA PHE A 96 -15.30 -10.76 -9.96
C PHE A 96 -14.78 -9.32 -9.97
N LEU A 97 -13.81 -8.99 -9.11
CA LEU A 97 -13.19 -7.68 -9.11
C LEU A 97 -12.35 -7.53 -10.39
N THR A 98 -12.85 -6.70 -11.30
CA THR A 98 -12.18 -6.32 -12.54
C THR A 98 -11.76 -4.86 -12.46
N TYR A 99 -10.52 -4.57 -12.86
CA TYR A 99 -9.93 -3.23 -12.94
C TYR A 99 -9.45 -2.93 -14.37
#